data_AF-I1A4M8-F1
#
_entry.id   AF-I1A4M8-F1
#
_cell.length_a   1.000
_cell.length_b   1.000
_cell.length_c   1.000
_cell.angle_alpha   90.00
_cell.angle_beta   90.00
_cell.angle_gamma   90.00
#
_symmetry.space_group_name_H-M   'P 1'
#
loop_
_entity.id
_entity.type
_entity.pdbx_description
1 polymer ?
#
loop_
_entity_poly.entity_id
_entity_poly.type
_entity_poly.pdbx_seq_one_letter_code
_entity_poly.pdbx_strand_id
1 'polypeptide(L)'
;MNKKNITKSTFKDALNFFKKGNILLLAIAFLAGAVFNAVVASLANDIIMSAIAELIGGKSLNEWKVGGMLVGKFLGTVINFVIVTALLFILLFTYFLIRNIRIAKKEKNAPAPVVEPAKPTVEELMLEQLQSINEKLQK
;
A
#
# COMPACT_ATOMS: atom_id res chain seq x y z
N MET A 1 37.51 -27.31 -19.64
CA MET A 1 36.20 -26.81 -19.13
C MET A 1 36.02 -25.35 -19.52
N ASN A 2 34.99 -25.01 -20.29
CA ASN A 2 34.83 -23.67 -20.90
C ASN A 2 34.12 -22.70 -19.93
N LYS A 3 34.85 -21.69 -19.42
CA LYS A 3 34.34 -20.71 -18.44
C LYS A 3 33.09 -19.95 -18.90
N LYS A 4 32.88 -19.76 -20.22
CA LYS A 4 31.70 -19.06 -20.78
C LYS A 4 30.38 -19.80 -20.58
N ASN A 5 30.40 -21.13 -20.46
CA ASN A 5 29.17 -21.92 -20.28
C ASN A 5 28.74 -21.96 -18.82
N ILE A 6 29.69 -21.87 -17.89
CA ILE A 6 29.44 -21.85 -16.46
C ILE A 6 28.73 -20.55 -16.08
N THR A 7 29.24 -19.39 -16.49
CA THR A 7 28.63 -18.08 -16.15
C THR A 7 27.20 -17.94 -16.70
N LYS A 8 26.94 -18.42 -17.92
CA LYS A 8 25.57 -18.45 -18.48
C LYS A 8 24.65 -19.41 -17.73
N SER A 9 25.14 -20.59 -17.32
CA SER A 9 24.38 -21.55 -16.50
C SER A 9 24.02 -20.95 -15.15
N THR A 10 25.02 -20.42 -14.42
CA THR A 10 24.83 -19.84 -13.08
C THR A 10 23.84 -18.68 -13.11
N PHE A 11 23.88 -17.82 -14.14
CA PHE A 11 22.88 -16.76 -14.29
C PHE A 11 21.48 -17.31 -14.55
N LYS A 12 21.34 -18.34 -15.40
CA LYS A 12 20.05 -18.99 -15.66
C LYS A 12 19.50 -19.67 -14.41
N ASP A 13 20.37 -20.29 -13.61
CA ASP A 13 20.02 -20.95 -12.35
C ASP A 13 19.58 -19.92 -11.30
N ALA A 14 20.28 -18.78 -11.19
CA ALA A 14 19.88 -17.66 -10.34
C ALA A 14 18.53 -17.06 -10.79
N LEU A 15 18.35 -16.82 -12.09
CA LEU A 15 17.08 -16.31 -12.62
C LEU A 15 15.93 -17.28 -12.35
N ASN A 16 16.17 -18.59 -12.52
CA ASN A 16 15.21 -19.62 -12.19
C ASN A 16 14.91 -19.68 -10.68
N PHE A 17 15.88 -19.36 -9.81
CA PHE A 17 15.65 -19.22 -8.37
C PHE A 17 14.76 -18.01 -8.04
N PHE A 18 15.04 -16.84 -8.62
CA PHE A 18 14.18 -15.65 -8.43
C PHE A 18 12.76 -15.83 -8.99
N LYS A 19 12.61 -16.61 -10.06
CA LYS A 19 11.31 -17.00 -10.64
C LYS A 19 10.61 -18.11 -9.85
N LYS A 20 11.35 -18.92 -9.09
CA LYS A 20 10.81 -19.96 -8.21
C LYS A 20 10.33 -19.30 -6.91
N GLY A 21 9.13 -18.73 -6.96
CA GLY A 21 8.41 -18.21 -5.79
C GLY A 21 8.08 -16.72 -5.88
N ASN A 22 7.65 -16.15 -4.75
CA ASN A 22 7.20 -14.76 -4.64
C ASN A 22 8.31 -13.77 -4.22
N ILE A 23 9.58 -14.16 -4.32
CA ILE A 23 10.73 -13.39 -3.83
C ILE A 23 10.88 -12.08 -4.61
N LEU A 24 10.59 -12.10 -5.91
CA LEU A 24 10.63 -10.89 -6.73
C LEU A 24 9.59 -9.85 -6.26
N LEU A 25 8.35 -10.26 -5.96
CA LEU A 25 7.34 -9.36 -5.40
C LEU A 25 7.75 -8.83 -4.02
N LEU A 26 8.35 -9.67 -3.18
CA LEU A 26 8.85 -9.24 -1.87
C LEU A 26 9.96 -8.19 -2.02
N ALA A 27 10.91 -8.40 -2.94
CA ALA A 27 11.98 -7.45 -3.23
C ALA A 27 11.43 -6.12 -3.76
N ILE A 28 10.45 -6.17 -4.67
CA ILE A 28 9.80 -4.96 -5.20
C ILE A 28 9.03 -4.23 -4.10
N ALA A 29 8.29 -4.95 -3.25
CA ALA A 29 7.56 -4.35 -2.13
C ALA A 29 8.49 -3.67 -1.13
N PHE A 30 9.62 -4.30 -0.80
CA PHE A 30 10.63 -3.70 0.09
C PHE A 30 11.24 -2.43 -0.52
N LEU A 31 11.63 -2.48 -1.80
CA LEU A 31 12.20 -1.34 -2.50
C LEU A 31 11.20 -0.18 -2.61
N ALA A 32 9.95 -0.48 -2.97
CA ALA A 32 8.87 0.50 -3.02
C ALA A 32 8.62 1.13 -1.65
N GLY A 33 8.61 0.32 -0.58
CA GLY A 33 8.48 0.81 0.80
C GLY A 33 9.63 1.74 1.20
N ALA A 34 10.87 1.40 0.85
CA ALA A 34 12.04 2.23 1.14
C ALA A 34 11.99 3.59 0.44
N VAL A 35 11.68 3.60 -0.86
CA VAL A 35 11.57 4.84 -1.65
C VAL A 35 10.38 5.67 -1.17
N PHE A 36 9.23 5.05 -0.91
CA PHE A 36 8.05 5.74 -0.37
C PHE A 36 8.36 6.40 0.98
N ASN A 37 9.00 5.68 1.90
CA ASN A 37 9.39 6.22 3.19
C ASN A 37 10.35 7.42 3.04
N ALA A 38 11.30 7.36 2.10
CA ALA A 38 12.21 8.48 1.83
C ALA A 38 11.47 9.73 1.34
N VAL A 39 10.46 9.57 0.46
CA VAL A 39 9.64 10.69 -0.02
C VAL A 39 8.80 11.30 1.11
N VAL A 40 8.16 10.48 1.93
CA VAL A 40 7.37 10.95 3.07
C VAL A 40 8.27 11.64 4.10
N ALA A 41 9.44 11.09 4.36
CA ALA A 41 10.42 11.68 5.28
C ALA A 41 10.93 13.03 4.77
N SER A 42 11.22 13.17 3.47
CA SER A 42 11.63 14.45 2.89
C SER A 42 10.51 15.49 2.97
N LEU A 43 9.26 15.12 2.70
CA LEU A 43 8.12 16.04 2.87
C LEU A 43 7.97 16.52 4.32
N ALA A 44 8.10 15.61 5.29
CA ALA A 44 7.99 15.96 6.70
C ALA A 44 9.16 16.83 7.20
N ASN A 45 10.39 16.41 6.91
CA ASN A 45 11.61 17.06 7.43
C ASN A 45 11.97 18.34 6.64
N ASP A 46 11.91 18.31 5.32
CA ASP A 46 12.48 19.37 4.50
C ASP A 46 11.46 20.48 4.25
N ILE A 47 10.16 20.14 4.18
CA ILE A 47 9.10 21.11 3.90
C ILE A 47 8.37 21.51 5.19
N ILE A 48 7.77 20.55 5.90
CA ILE A 48 6.92 20.89 7.05
C ILE A 48 7.75 21.39 8.23
N MET A 49 8.81 20.68 8.61
CA MET A 49 9.68 21.11 9.70
C MET A 49 10.39 22.43 9.41
N SER A 50 10.82 22.68 8.17
CA SER A 50 11.39 23.97 7.76
C SER A 50 10.37 25.11 7.90
N ALA A 51 9.13 24.90 7.43
CA ALA A 51 8.06 25.90 7.57
C ALA A 51 7.70 26.17 9.03
N ILE A 52 7.67 25.14 9.87
CA ILE A 52 7.44 25.27 11.32
C ILE A 52 8.62 25.99 12.00
N ALA A 53 9.86 25.67 11.64
CA ALA A 53 11.05 26.31 12.20
C ALA A 53 11.11 27.81 11.89
N GLU A 54 10.70 28.21 10.69
CA GLU A 54 10.56 29.60 10.31
C GLU A 54 9.48 30.31 11.13
N LEU A 55 8.32 29.66 11.33
CA LEU A 55 7.20 30.20 12.11
C LEU A 55 7.53 30.39 13.61
N ILE A 56 8.35 29.50 14.18
CA ILE A 56 8.72 29.51 15.62
C ILE A 56 9.96 30.40 15.88
N GLY A 57 10.50 31.07 14.86
CA GLY A 57 11.52 32.11 15.04
C GLY A 57 12.96 31.69 14.72
N GLY A 58 13.15 30.76 13.79
CA GLY A 58 14.42 30.51 13.09
C GLY A 58 15.57 29.92 13.92
N LYS A 59 15.48 29.93 15.26
CA LYS A 59 16.44 29.22 16.11
C LYS A 59 16.10 27.73 16.07
N SER A 60 16.93 27.00 15.34
CA SER A 60 16.89 25.55 15.28
C SER A 60 16.77 24.99 16.69
N LEU A 61 15.62 24.38 17.01
CA LEU A 61 15.40 23.66 18.28
C LEU A 61 16.57 22.72 18.58
N ASN A 62 17.22 22.19 17.53
CA ASN A 62 18.42 21.37 17.56
C ASN A 62 19.63 21.96 18.31
N GLU A 63 19.74 23.28 18.44
CA GLU A 63 20.88 23.95 19.09
C GLU A 63 20.68 24.16 20.60
N TRP A 64 19.49 23.88 21.12
CA TRP A 64 19.22 24.02 22.54
C TRP A 64 19.95 22.95 23.35
N LYS A 65 20.95 23.40 24.12
CA LYS A 65 21.73 22.57 25.04
C LYS A 65 21.36 22.88 26.48
N VAL A 66 21.13 21.85 27.27
CA VAL A 66 21.05 21.93 28.74
C VAL A 66 22.16 21.05 29.31
N GLY A 67 23.11 21.66 30.04
CA GLY A 67 24.22 20.92 30.68
C GLY A 67 25.16 20.17 29.72
N GLY A 68 25.28 20.58 28.46
CA GLY A 68 26.08 19.89 27.44
C GLY A 68 25.33 18.80 26.66
N MET A 69 24.10 18.47 27.06
CA MET A 69 23.25 17.51 26.35
C MET A 69 22.42 18.22 25.27
N LEU A 70 22.40 17.65 24.06
CA LEU A 70 21.63 18.12 22.89
C LEU A 70 20.13 17.77 23.01
N VAL A 71 19.48 18.27 24.07
CA VAL A 71 18.04 18.07 24.33
C VAL A 71 17.19 18.55 23.16
N GLY A 72 17.63 19.63 22.52
CA GLY A 72 17.02 20.21 21.33
C GLY A 72 16.85 19.24 20.16
N LYS A 73 17.87 18.42 19.86
CA LYS A 73 17.83 17.43 18.77
C LYS A 73 16.86 16.30 19.06
N PHE A 74 16.79 15.86 20.32
CA PHE A 74 15.83 14.84 20.74
C PHE A 74 14.39 15.35 20.59
N LEU A 75 14.11 16.56 21.06
CA LEU A 75 12.78 17.16 20.95
C LEU A 75 12.36 17.36 19.48
N GLY A 76 13.28 17.81 18.63
CA GLY A 76 13.04 17.90 17.18
C GLY A 76 12.72 16.54 16.54
N THR A 77 13.38 15.46 16.99
CA THR A 77 13.10 14.10 16.52
C THR A 77 11.71 13.63 16.94
N VAL A 78 11.29 13.92 18.17
CA VAL A 78 9.94 13.59 18.67
C VAL A 78 8.87 14.34 17.89
N ILE A 79 9.06 15.64 17.65
CA ILE A 79 8.14 16.45 16.85
C ILE A 79 8.04 15.89 15.42
N ASN A 80 9.19 15.59 14.79
CA ASN A 80 9.19 14.99 13.46
C ASN A 80 8.46 13.64 13.43
N PHE A 81 8.64 12.77 14.43
CA PHE A 81 7.91 11.51 14.52
C PHE A 81 6.39 11.73 14.53
N VAL A 82 5.91 12.71 15.30
CA VAL A 82 4.48 13.07 15.34
C VAL A 82 4.01 13.58 13.99
N ILE A 83 4.79 14.43 13.31
CA ILE A 83 4.45 14.98 11.98
C ILE A 83 4.39 13.88 10.93
N VAL A 84 5.41 13.03 10.82
CA VAL A 84 5.44 11.91 9.85
C VAL A 84 4.25 10.98 10.08
N THR A 85 3.96 10.64 11.34
CA THR A 85 2.82 9.78 11.68
C THR A 85 1.49 10.45 11.31
N ALA A 86 1.34 11.75 11.59
CA ALA A 86 0.15 12.52 11.23
C ALA A 86 -0.02 12.63 9.70
N LEU A 87 1.07 12.83 8.95
CA LEU A 87 1.04 12.86 7.49
C LEU A 87 0.60 11.53 6.89
N LEU A 88 1.15 10.42 7.39
CA LEU A 88 0.71 9.09 6.96
C LEU A 88 -0.77 8.87 7.27
N PHE A 89 -1.24 9.31 8.43
CA PHE A 89 -2.65 9.25 8.80
C PHE A 89 -3.53 10.05 7.84
N ILE A 90 -3.18 11.30 7.52
CA ILE A 90 -3.95 12.15 6.60
C ILE A 90 -3.98 11.55 5.19
N LEU A 91 -2.85 11.02 4.69
CA LEU A 91 -2.79 10.37 3.38
C LEU A 91 -3.70 9.13 3.32
N LEU A 92 -3.63 8.26 4.33
CA LEU A 92 -4.48 7.07 4.41
C LEU A 92 -5.95 7.43 4.60
N PHE A 93 -6.25 8.42 5.43
CA PHE A 93 -7.61 8.92 5.67
C PHE A 93 -8.20 9.50 4.38
N THR A 94 -7.45 10.32 3.65
CA THR A 94 -7.89 10.90 2.37
C THR A 94 -8.13 9.80 1.33
N TYR A 95 -7.21 8.84 1.21
CA TYR A 95 -7.39 7.67 0.34
C TYR A 95 -8.67 6.89 0.70
N PHE A 96 -8.87 6.60 1.99
CA PHE A 96 -10.04 5.87 2.47
C PHE A 96 -11.34 6.64 2.27
N LEU A 97 -11.34 7.95 2.51
CA LEU A 97 -12.47 8.84 2.29
C LEU A 97 -12.86 8.87 0.80
N ILE A 98 -11.89 9.05 -0.10
CA ILE A 98 -12.13 9.02 -1.55
C ILE A 98 -12.65 7.64 -1.98
N ARG A 99 -12.06 6.55 -1.47
CA ARG A 99 -12.52 5.20 -1.75
C ARG A 99 -13.96 5.00 -1.31
N ASN A 100 -14.31 5.41 -0.09
CA ASN A 100 -15.65 5.27 0.47
C ASN A 100 -16.68 6.09 -0.33
N ILE A 101 -16.33 7.32 -0.72
CA ILE A 101 -17.18 8.16 -1.57
C ILE A 101 -17.35 7.55 -2.97
N ARG A 102 -16.29 7.00 -3.57
CA ARG A 102 -16.38 6.35 -4.90
C ARG A 102 -17.28 5.12 -4.89
N ILE A 103 -17.25 4.32 -3.82
CA ILE A 103 -18.13 3.15 -3.66
C ILE A 103 -19.59 3.63 -3.54
N ALA A 104 -19.86 4.59 -2.65
CA ALA A 104 -21.20 5.16 -2.48
C ALA A 104 -21.75 5.84 -3.76
N LYS A 105 -20.89 6.44 -4.60
CA LYS A 105 -21.30 7.00 -5.90
C LYS A 105 -21.60 5.92 -6.95
N LYS A 106 -20.93 4.76 -6.90
CA LYS A 106 -21.23 3.64 -7.82
C LYS A 106 -22.60 3.02 -7.52
N GLU A 107 -23.03 3.03 -6.27
CA GLU A 107 -24.36 2.57 -5.88
C GLU A 107 -25.47 3.56 -6.26
N LYS A 108 -25.19 4.87 -6.24
CA LYS A 108 -26.17 5.92 -6.61
C LYS A 108 -26.25 6.24 -8.11
N ASN A 109 -25.15 6.03 -8.84
CA ASN A 109 -25.08 6.23 -10.30
C ASN A 109 -25.13 4.92 -11.09
N ALA A 110 -25.37 3.78 -10.41
CA ALA A 110 -25.87 2.61 -11.11
C ALA A 110 -27.17 3.07 -11.81
N PRO A 111 -27.29 2.94 -13.15
CA PRO A 111 -28.57 3.08 -13.80
C PRO A 111 -29.55 2.22 -13.01
N ALA A 112 -30.73 2.75 -12.68
CA ALA A 112 -31.82 1.94 -12.11
C ALA A 112 -31.81 0.63 -12.89
N PRO A 113 -31.62 -0.52 -12.23
CA PRO A 113 -31.37 -1.77 -12.93
C PRO A 113 -32.51 -1.88 -13.94
N VAL A 114 -32.15 -1.77 -15.23
CA VAL A 114 -33.01 -2.34 -16.26
C VAL A 114 -33.17 -3.75 -15.76
N VAL A 115 -34.40 -4.13 -15.48
CA VAL A 115 -34.78 -5.44 -14.98
C VAL A 115 -34.45 -6.44 -16.09
N GLU A 116 -33.17 -6.67 -16.33
CA GLU A 116 -32.70 -7.88 -16.95
C GLU A 116 -33.00 -8.95 -15.92
N PRO A 117 -33.89 -9.91 -16.25
CA PRO A 117 -34.33 -10.93 -15.31
C PRO A 117 -33.08 -11.56 -14.71
N ALA A 118 -33.02 -11.52 -13.36
CA ALA A 118 -31.88 -11.98 -12.58
C ALA A 118 -31.39 -13.31 -13.20
N LYS A 119 -30.19 -13.27 -13.79
CA LYS A 119 -29.58 -14.49 -14.29
C LYS A 119 -29.48 -15.41 -13.07
N PRO A 120 -30.07 -16.61 -13.11
CA PRO A 120 -30.22 -17.44 -11.92
C PRO A 120 -28.87 -17.58 -11.23
N THR A 121 -28.86 -17.39 -9.92
CA THR A 121 -27.65 -17.58 -9.12
C THR A 121 -27.16 -19.03 -9.28
N VAL A 122 -25.86 -19.27 -9.08
CA VAL A 122 -25.28 -20.62 -9.23
C VAL A 122 -26.04 -21.65 -8.38
N GLU A 123 -26.54 -21.22 -7.23
CA GLU A 123 -27.37 -22.01 -6.32
C GLU A 123 -28.72 -22.41 -6.94
N GLU A 124 -29.41 -21.50 -7.63
CA GLU A 124 -30.65 -21.79 -8.35
C GLU A 124 -30.42 -22.77 -9.52
N LEU A 125 -29.33 -22.61 -10.27
CA LEU A 125 -28.96 -23.55 -11.35
C LEU A 125 -28.61 -24.94 -10.83
N MET A 126 -27.97 -25.03 -9.66
CA MET A 126 -27.65 -26.31 -9.03
C MET A 126 -28.90 -27.01 -8.51
N LEU A 127 -29.85 -26.27 -7.92
CA LEU A 127 -31.13 -26.82 -7.48
C LEU A 127 -31.97 -27.31 -8.65
N GLU A 128 -32.02 -26.54 -9.74
CA GLU A 128 -32.73 -26.94 -10.97
C GLU A 128 -32.09 -28.19 -11.60
N GLN A 129 -30.76 -28.27 -11.64
CA GLN A 129 -30.06 -29.48 -12.07
C GLN A 129 -30.39 -30.70 -11.20
N LEU A 130 -30.39 -30.56 -9.86
CA LEU A 130 -30.73 -31.65 -8.95
C LEU A 130 -32.17 -32.14 -9.14
N GLN A 131 -33.13 -31.22 -9.30
CA GLN A 131 -34.53 -31.56 -9.59
C GLN A 131 -34.66 -32.30 -10.94
N SER A 132 -33.98 -31.81 -11.98
CA SER A 132 -34.01 -32.43 -13.31
C SER A 132 -33.38 -33.83 -13.34
N ILE A 133 -32.37 -34.09 -12.50
CA ILE A 133 -31.74 -35.42 -12.36
C ILE A 133 -32.72 -36.38 -11.69
N ASN A 134 -33.42 -35.95 -10.65
CA ASN A 134 -34.36 -36.80 -9.94
C ASN A 134 -35.57 -37.19 -10.82
N GLU A 135 -36.11 -36.25 -11.60
CA GLU A 135 -37.17 -36.55 -12.58
C GLU A 135 -36.73 -37.55 -13.66
N LYS A 136 -35.48 -37.45 -14.13
CA LYS A 136 -34.91 -38.40 -15.10
C LYS A 136 -34.66 -39.79 -14.53
N LEU A 137 -34.41 -39.90 -13.23
CA LEU A 137 -34.21 -41.19 -12.54
C LEU A 137 -35.53 -41.87 -12.18
N GLN A 138 -36.64 -41.13 -12.12
CA GLN A 138 -37.98 -41.66 -11.85
C GLN A 138 -38.78 -42.02 -13.12
N LYS A 139 -38.20 -41.81 -14.31
CA LYS A 139 -38.71 -42.32 -15.61
C LYS A 139 -37.90 -43.52 -16.06
#